data_AF-A0A6N9V035-F1
#
_entry.id   AF-A0A6N9V035-F1
#
_cell.length_a   1.000
_cell.length_b   1.000
_cell.length_c   1.000
_cell.angle_alpha   90.00
_cell.angle_beta   90.00
_cell.angle_gamma   90.00
#
_symmetry.space_group_name_H-M   'P 1'
#
loop_
_entity.id
_entity.type
_entity.pdbx_description
1 polymer ?
#
loop_
_entity_poly.entity_id
_entity_poly.type
_entity_poly.pdbx_seq_one_letter_code
_entity_poly.pdbx_strand_id
1 'polypeptide(L)'
;LSGGPSSVYAEHAPTLDRALFEAGVPVFGMCYGFQLMAQTLGGTVDNSGAREYGRTELTVSKSASTLFEGTPDEQSVWMSHGDAC
;
A
#
# COMPACT_ATOMS: atom_id res chain seq x y z
N LEU A 1 4.93 3.00 -7.19
CA LEU A 1 4.45 1.60 -7.35
C LEU A 1 2.93 1.61 -7.26
N SER A 2 2.23 1.13 -8.28
CA SER A 2 0.76 1.04 -8.30
C SER A 2 0.35 -0.35 -8.78
N GLY A 3 -0.93 -0.71 -8.60
CA GLY A 3 -1.46 -1.96 -9.15
C GLY A 3 -2.96 -2.11 -8.93
N GLY A 4 -3.53 -3.10 -9.61
CA GLY A 4 -4.95 -3.44 -9.55
C GLY A 4 -5.28 -4.46 -8.45
N PRO A 5 -6.48 -5.09 -8.48
CA PRO A 5 -7.00 -5.96 -7.41
C PRO A 5 -6.32 -7.35 -7.34
N SER A 6 -5.14 -7.49 -7.96
CA SER A 6 -4.41 -8.75 -7.98
C SER A 6 -3.75 -9.01 -6.63
N SER A 7 -3.66 -10.27 -6.21
CA SER A 7 -2.97 -10.65 -4.98
C SER A 7 -1.46 -10.76 -5.22
N VAL A 8 -0.65 -10.35 -4.24
CA VAL A 8 0.82 -10.48 -4.29
C VAL A 8 1.28 -11.94 -4.27
N TYR A 9 0.39 -12.85 -3.87
CA TYR A 9 0.65 -14.29 -3.81
C TYR A 9 0.28 -15.05 -5.09
N ALA A 10 -0.21 -14.38 -6.13
CA ALA A 10 -0.52 -15.04 -7.40
C ALA A 10 0.76 -15.61 -8.06
N GLU A 11 0.65 -16.76 -8.74
CA GLU A 11 1.79 -17.49 -9.35
C GLU A 11 2.59 -16.66 -10.37
N HIS A 12 2.00 -15.59 -10.92
CA HIS A 12 2.62 -14.64 -11.84
C HIS A 12 2.57 -13.20 -11.33
N ALA A 13 2.46 -13.02 -10.01
CA ALA A 13 2.51 -11.70 -9.40
C ALA A 13 3.84 -11.02 -9.76
N PRO A 14 3.82 -9.79 -10.28
CA PRO A 14 5.05 -9.05 -10.54
C PRO A 14 5.80 -8.83 -9.22
N THR A 15 7.06 -9.25 -9.20
CA THR A 15 7.96 -9.05 -8.06
C THR A 15 8.70 -7.72 -8.19
N LEU A 16 9.17 -7.21 -7.06
CA LEU A 16 9.96 -5.98 -7.01
C LEU A 16 11.41 -6.30 -6.68
N ASP A 17 12.35 -5.77 -7.46
CA ASP A 17 13.76 -5.83 -7.12
C ASP A 17 14.07 -4.90 -5.94
N ARG A 18 14.75 -5.42 -4.91
CA ARG A 18 15.16 -4.66 -3.73
C ARG A 18 16.07 -3.49 -4.09
N ALA A 19 16.84 -3.59 -5.18
CA ALA A 19 17.69 -2.51 -5.67
C ALA A 19 16.90 -1.20 -5.93
N LEU A 20 15.58 -1.29 -6.19
CA LEU A 20 14.72 -0.13 -6.35
C LEU A 20 14.66 0.73 -5.07
N PHE A 21 14.72 0.13 -3.88
CA PHE A 21 14.74 0.85 -2.61
C PHE A 21 16.13 1.41 -2.26
N GLU A 22 17.17 0.93 -2.93
CA GLU A 22 18.56 1.35 -2.73
C GLU A 22 18.99 2.43 -3.74
N ALA A 23 18.13 2.75 -4.71
CA ALA A 23 18.39 3.72 -5.78
C ALA A 23 18.49 5.19 -5.31
N GLY A 24 18.30 5.47 -4.01
CA GLY A 24 18.44 6.82 -3.43
C GLY A 24 17.32 7.79 -3.80
N VAL A 25 16.19 7.29 -4.33
CA VAL A 25 15.01 8.09 -4.67
C VAL A 25 13.83 7.73 -3.76
N PRO A 26 12.95 8.69 -3.42
CA PRO A 26 11.72 8.38 -2.67
C PRO A 26 10.82 7.42 -3.46
N VAL A 27 10.31 6.40 -2.79
CA VAL A 27 9.39 5.41 -3.39
C VAL A 27 8.05 5.48 -2.70
N PHE A 28 6.98 5.69 -3.48
CA PHE A 28 5.61 5.69 -2.99
C PHE A 28 4.86 4.47 -3.53
N GLY A 29 4.24 3.69 -2.62
CA GLY A 29 3.45 2.51 -2.94
C GLY A 29 1.96 2.77 -2.72
N MET A 30 1.14 2.49 -3.74
CA MET A 30 -0.32 2.60 -3.67
C MET A 30 -0.96 1.22 -3.84
N CYS A 31 -1.89 0.86 -2.96
CA CYS A 31 -2.64 -0.41 -2.98
C CYS A 31 -1.69 -1.62 -3.11
N TYR A 32 -1.74 -2.32 -4.23
CA TYR A 32 -0.85 -3.45 -4.53
C TYR A 32 0.65 -3.07 -4.46
N GLY A 33 1.00 -1.86 -4.87
CA GLY A 33 2.38 -1.38 -4.78
C GLY A 33 2.87 -1.22 -3.35
N PHE A 34 1.96 -0.94 -2.41
CA PHE A 34 2.26 -0.94 -0.98
C PHE A 34 2.45 -2.36 -0.43
N GLN A 35 1.61 -3.32 -0.86
CA GLN A 35 1.74 -4.73 -0.48
C GLN A 35 3.09 -5.32 -0.95
N LEU A 36 3.47 -5.07 -2.21
CA LEU A 36 4.78 -5.48 -2.74
C LEU A 36 5.94 -4.87 -1.96
N MET A 37 5.82 -3.59 -1.59
CA MET A 37 6.81 -2.92 -0.77
C MET A 37 6.93 -3.57 0.61
N ALA A 38 5.80 -3.84 1.28
CA ALA A 38 5.77 -4.52 2.57
C ALA A 38 6.47 -5.89 2.49
N GLN A 39 6.12 -6.72 1.50
CA GLN A 39 6.71 -8.05 1.31
C GLN A 39 8.23 -7.97 1.03
N THR A 40 8.65 -7.09 0.13
CA THR A 40 10.06 -6.97 -0.29
C THR A 40 10.96 -6.45 0.84
N LEU A 41 10.40 -5.62 1.73
CA LEU A 41 11.09 -5.08 2.90
C LEU A 41 11.03 -6.02 4.12
N GLY A 42 10.42 -7.20 4.00
CA GLY A 42 10.37 -8.23 5.04
C GLY A 42 9.17 -8.15 5.99
N GLY A 43 8.16 -7.34 5.65
CA GLY A 43 6.85 -7.38 6.29
C GLY A 43 5.96 -8.50 5.76
N THR A 44 4.82 -8.70 6.41
CA THR A 44 3.82 -9.70 6.03
C THR A 44 2.58 -8.99 5.48
N VAL A 45 1.98 -9.55 4.43
CA VAL A 45 0.69 -9.10 3.90
C VAL A 45 -0.31 -10.20 4.21
N ASP A 46 -1.35 -9.90 4.98
CA ASP A 46 -2.41 -10.85 5.31
C ASP A 46 -3.39 -11.01 4.14
N ASN A 47 -3.69 -12.26 3.80
CA ASN A 47 -4.68 -12.63 2.80
C ASN A 47 -5.91 -13.20 3.52
N SER A 48 -6.54 -12.36 4.34
CA SER A 48 -7.72 -12.72 5.12
C SER A 48 -8.99 -12.88 4.26
N GLY A 49 -8.90 -12.69 2.94
CA GLY A 49 -10.02 -12.76 1.99
C GLY A 49 -11.00 -11.58 2.07
N ALA A 50 -10.76 -10.62 2.98
CA ALA A 50 -11.57 -9.43 3.15
C ALA A 50 -11.26 -8.40 2.07
N ARG A 51 -12.23 -8.14 1.20
CA ARG A 51 -12.12 -7.18 0.10
C ARG A 51 -12.73 -5.85 0.50
N GLU A 52 -11.93 -4.78 0.53
CA GLU A 52 -12.42 -3.43 0.80
C GLU A 52 -12.40 -2.60 -0.49
N TYR A 53 -13.60 -2.41 -1.04
CA TYR A 53 -13.84 -1.57 -2.21
C TYR A 53 -14.92 -0.55 -1.86
N GLY A 54 -14.53 0.71 -1.71
CA GLY A 54 -15.50 1.77 -1.46
C GLY A 54 -14.94 2.97 -0.71
N ARG A 55 -15.85 3.88 -0.39
CA ARG A 55 -15.58 5.06 0.42
C ARG A 55 -15.44 4.66 1.88
N THR A 56 -14.27 4.92 2.45
CA THR A 56 -13.93 4.62 3.84
C THR A 56 -13.41 5.88 4.51
N GLU A 57 -13.76 6.07 5.78
CA GLU A 57 -13.20 7.14 6.60
C GLU A 57 -11.82 6.71 7.13
N LEU A 58 -10.82 7.55 6.88
CA LEU A 58 -9.45 7.33 7.32
C LEU A 58 -9.05 8.42 8.32
N THR A 59 -8.46 7.99 9.43
CA THR A 59 -7.83 8.87 10.40
C THR A 59 -6.31 8.81 10.26
N VAL A 60 -5.67 9.95 10.00
CA VAL A 60 -4.21 10.08 9.95
C VAL A 60 -3.66 9.95 11.37
N SER A 61 -2.99 8.84 11.66
CA SER A 61 -2.44 8.56 13.00
C SER A 61 -1.12 9.29 13.31
N LYS A 62 -0.43 9.81 12.28
CA LYS A 62 0.83 10.55 12.41
C LYS A 62 0.77 11.85 11.59
N SER A 63 0.37 12.92 12.24
CA SER A 63 0.25 14.26 11.64
C SER A 63 1.57 14.85 11.13
N ALA A 64 2.73 14.37 11.61
CA ALA A 64 4.05 14.79 11.12
C ALA A 64 4.51 14.09 9.81
N SER A 65 3.61 13.37 9.13
CA SER A 65 3.91 12.72 7.85
C SER A 65 4.02 13.74 6.72
N THR A 66 5.13 13.75 5.98
CA THR A 66 5.28 14.56 4.75
C THR A 66 4.20 14.24 3.71
N LEU A 67 3.70 13.00 3.68
CA LEU A 67 2.66 12.59 2.72
C LEU A 67 1.30 13.23 3.03
N PHE A 68 1.01 13.50 4.31
CA PHE A 68 -0.27 14.03 4.77
C PHE A 68 -0.20 15.50 5.17
N GLU A 69 0.95 16.16 4.97
CA GLU A 69 1.12 17.58 5.27
C GLU A 69 0.08 18.44 4.53
N GLY A 70 -0.64 19.28 5.28
CA GLY A 70 -1.69 20.15 4.73
C GLY A 70 -3.01 19.44 4.42
N THR A 71 -3.16 18.15 4.74
CA THR A 71 -4.43 17.42 4.62
C THR A 71 -5.15 17.32 5.97
N PRO A 72 -6.50 17.19 6.00
CA PRO A 72 -7.24 17.00 7.25
C PRO A 72 -6.84 15.70 7.97
N ASP A 73 -6.99 15.66 9.30
CA ASP A 73 -6.73 14.43 10.07
C ASP A 73 -7.76 13.32 9.78
N GLU A 74 -9.01 13.71 9.49
CA GLU A 74 -10.08 12.81 9.06
C GLU A 74 -10.40 13.07 7.59
N GLN A 75 -10.31 12.01 6.77
CA GLN A 75 -10.49 12.12 5.33
C GLN A 75 -11.27 10.94 4.77
N SER A 76 -12.16 11.23 3.83
CA SER A 76 -12.87 10.22 3.07
C SER A 76 -12.00 9.75 1.92
N VAL A 77 -11.55 8.50 1.98
CA VAL A 77 -10.67 7.88 0.98
C VAL A 77 -11.41 6.79 0.20
N TRP A 78 -10.88 6.46 -0.98
CA TRP A 78 -11.39 5.33 -1.76
C TRP A 78 -10.45 4.14 -1.63
N MET A 79 -10.88 3.15 -0.84
CA MET A 79 -10.16 1.89 -0.65
C MET A 79 -10.43 0.97 -1.86
N SER A 80 -9.40 0.28 -2.35
CA SER A 80 -9.52 -0.57 -3.53
C SER A 80 -8.61 -1.81 -3.49
N HIS A 81 -8.47 -2.47 -2.34
CA HIS A 81 -7.59 -3.63 -2.21
C HIS A 81 -8.29 -4.86 -1.62
N GLY A 82 -7.79 -6.03 -2.03
CA GLY A 82 -8.28 -7.34 -1.58
C GLY A 82 -7.48 -7.97 -0.44
N ASP A 83 -6.19 -7.64 -0.33
CA ASP A 83 -5.30 -8.13 0.73
C ASP A 83 -4.95 -6.96 1.67
N ALA A 84 -4.84 -7.19 2.97
CA ALA A 84 -4.57 -6.16 3.97
C ALA A 84 -3.21 -6.41 4.65
N CYS A 85 -2.57 -5.38 5.19
CA CYS A 85 -1.33 -5.50 5.96
C CYS A 85 -1.60 -5.26 7.44
#